data_AF-A0A538BCS1-F1
#
_entry.id   AF-A0A538BCS1-F1
#
_cell.length_a   1.000
_cell.length_b   1.000
_cell.length_c   1.000
_cell.angle_alpha   90.00
_cell.angle_beta   90.00
_cell.angle_gamma   90.00
#
_symmetry.space_group_name_H-M   'P 1'
#
loop_
_entity.id
_entity.type
_entity.pdbx_description
1 polymer ?
#
loop_
_entity_poly.entity_id
_entity_poly.type
_entity_poly.pdbx_seq_one_letter_code
_entity_poly.pdbx_strand_id
1 'polypeptide(L)'
;MLGSTQPAVAEHDVPVVRRRTGGGAVLVRPRELLWVDVLLPAGDPLWEDDVGRSFHWLGQAWVDALGALGVNASWHDGPMVCTPWCRQICFAGIGSGEVTVEGRKVVGL
;
A
#
# COMPACT_ATOMS: atom_id res chain seq x y z
N MET A 1 -4.10 -7.00 -10.70
CA MET A 1 -4.91 -5.77 -10.61
C MET A 1 -4.07 -4.56 -10.99
N LEU A 2 -4.55 -3.75 -11.93
CA LEU A 2 -3.91 -2.52 -12.39
C LEU A 2 -4.42 -1.30 -11.63
N GLY A 3 -3.57 -0.30 -11.43
CA GLY A 3 -3.96 1.04 -10.99
C GLY A 3 -4.73 1.83 -12.06
N SER A 4 -5.45 2.87 -11.65
CA SER A 4 -6.39 3.59 -12.53
C SER A 4 -5.74 4.15 -13.81
N THR A 5 -4.50 4.64 -13.73
CA THR A 5 -3.79 5.29 -14.84
C THR A 5 -2.81 4.37 -15.60
N GLN A 6 -2.71 3.09 -15.23
CA GLN A 6 -1.79 2.17 -15.91
C GLN A 6 -2.27 1.85 -17.34
N PRO A 7 -1.37 1.65 -18.32
CA PRO A 7 -1.78 1.29 -19.67
C PRO A 7 -2.55 -0.03 -19.69
N ALA A 8 -3.34 -0.25 -20.74
CA ALA A 8 -3.89 -1.56 -21.01
C ALA A 8 -2.73 -2.55 -21.26
N VAL A 9 -2.92 -3.79 -20.83
CA VAL A 9 -1.97 -4.89 -21.05
C VAL A 9 -2.62 -5.91 -21.97
N ALA A 10 -1.81 -6.65 -22.71
CA ALA A 10 -2.30 -7.74 -23.55
C ALA A 10 -2.94 -8.85 -22.68
N GLU A 11 -3.71 -9.75 -23.31
CA GLU A 11 -4.17 -10.96 -22.62
C GLU A 11 -2.97 -11.75 -22.11
N HIS A 12 -3.09 -12.17 -20.86
CA HIS A 12 -2.12 -12.99 -20.14
C HIS A 12 -2.87 -14.13 -19.46
N ASP A 13 -2.15 -15.18 -19.06
CA ASP A 13 -2.71 -16.32 -18.31
C ASP A 13 -3.22 -15.95 -16.90
N VAL A 14 -3.19 -14.66 -16.55
CA VAL A 14 -3.68 -14.11 -15.28
C VAL A 14 -4.78 -13.10 -15.58
N PRO A 15 -5.99 -13.27 -14.98
CA PRO A 15 -7.06 -12.29 -15.13
C PRO A 15 -6.64 -10.88 -14.72
N VAL A 16 -6.96 -9.91 -15.57
CA VAL A 16 -6.61 -8.50 -15.37
C VAL A 16 -7.85 -7.69 -15.02
N VAL A 17 -7.81 -7.03 -13.87
CA VAL A 17 -8.83 -6.08 -13.40
C VAL A 17 -8.18 -4.74 -13.08
N ARG A 18 -8.96 -3.65 -13.12
CA ARG A 18 -8.50 -2.27 -12.85
C ARG A 18 -9.23 -1.68 -11.65
N ARG A 19 -8.50 -1.07 -10.72
CA ARG A 19 -9.07 -0.34 -9.58
C ARG A 19 -9.27 1.14 -9.90
N ARG A 20 -10.11 1.81 -9.11
CA ARG A 20 -10.39 3.26 -9.26
C ARG A 20 -9.28 4.14 -8.70
N THR A 21 -8.56 3.66 -7.68
CA THR A 21 -7.44 4.39 -7.07
C THR A 21 -6.17 4.33 -7.94
N GLY A 22 -5.28 5.30 -7.74
CA GLY A 22 -3.99 5.37 -8.41
C GLY A 22 -3.01 4.28 -7.95
N GLY A 23 -1.74 4.43 -8.34
CA GLY A 23 -0.62 3.56 -7.96
C GLY A 23 -0.29 2.46 -8.98
N GLY A 24 0.75 1.67 -8.68
CA GLY A 24 1.21 0.59 -9.55
C GLY A 24 0.34 -0.66 -9.52
N ALA A 25 0.71 -1.65 -10.33
CA ALA A 25 0.04 -2.94 -10.42
C ALA A 25 0.32 -3.77 -9.16
N VAL A 26 -0.66 -4.59 -8.79
CA VAL A 26 -0.56 -5.58 -7.71
C VAL A 26 -0.92 -6.94 -8.28
N LEU A 27 -0.03 -7.91 -8.09
CA LEU A 27 -0.36 -9.32 -8.33
C LEU A 27 -1.17 -9.81 -7.13
N VAL A 28 -2.40 -10.24 -7.37
CA VAL A 28 -3.28 -10.75 -6.31
C VAL A 28 -3.36 -12.26 -6.46
N ARG A 29 -2.93 -12.99 -5.44
CA ARG A 29 -2.99 -14.45 -5.38
C ARG A 29 -3.87 -14.91 -4.23
N PRO A 30 -4.65 -15.99 -4.41
CA PRO A 30 -5.42 -16.56 -3.33
C PRO A 30 -4.53 -16.87 -2.12
N ARG A 31 -4.99 -16.49 -0.92
CA ARG A 31 -4.32 -16.78 0.37
C ARG A 31 -2.93 -16.15 0.56
N GLU A 32 -2.47 -15.30 -0.35
CA GLU A 32 -1.19 -14.58 -0.24
C GLU A 32 -1.38 -13.08 0.06
N LEU A 33 -2.60 -12.54 -0.03
CA LEU A 33 -2.92 -11.14 0.30
C LEU A 33 -4.11 -11.03 1.25
N LEU A 34 -3.99 -10.10 2.20
CA LEU A 34 -5.08 -9.59 3.03
C LEU A 34 -5.42 -8.16 2.56
N TRP A 35 -6.71 -7.86 2.45
CA TRP A 35 -7.23 -6.54 2.09
C TRP A 35 -8.08 -6.03 3.25
N VAL A 36 -7.83 -4.78 3.64
CA VAL A 36 -8.57 -4.10 4.71
C VAL A 36 -8.93 -2.72 4.20
N ASP A 37 -10.22 -2.40 4.20
CA ASP A 37 -10.71 -1.06 3.91
C ASP A 37 -11.00 -0.35 5.24
N VAL A 38 -10.47 0.87 5.38
CA VAL A 38 -10.72 1.73 6.53
C VAL A 38 -11.49 2.96 6.06
N LEU A 39 -12.62 3.22 6.68
CA LEU A 39 -13.43 4.40 6.42
C LEU A 39 -13.36 5.33 7.64
N LEU A 40 -12.96 6.58 7.41
CA LEU A 40 -13.01 7.64 8.42
C LEU A 40 -14.10 8.66 8.03
N PRO A 41 -14.94 9.11 8.97
CA PRO A 41 -15.85 10.22 8.72
C PRO A 41 -15.07 11.54 8.57
N ALA A 42 -15.66 12.50 7.86
CA ALA A 42 -15.10 13.84 7.79
C ALA A 42 -15.06 14.48 9.19
N GLY A 43 -13.90 15.03 9.57
CA GLY A 43 -13.67 15.62 10.89
C GLY A 43 -13.26 14.63 12.00
N ASP A 44 -13.05 13.35 11.67
CA ASP A 44 -12.42 12.42 12.59
C ASP A 44 -11.01 12.91 12.99
N PRO A 45 -10.56 12.77 14.25
CA PRO A 45 -9.21 13.17 14.66
C PRO A 45 -8.06 12.48 13.89
N LEU A 46 -8.32 11.31 13.29
CA LEU A 46 -7.36 10.60 12.44
C LEU A 46 -7.42 11.03 10.96
N TRP A 47 -8.41 11.86 10.60
CA TRP A 47 -8.50 12.43 9.27
C TRP A 47 -7.51 13.59 9.12
N GLU A 48 -6.70 13.53 8.07
CA GLU A 48 -5.68 14.52 7.73
C GLU A 48 -5.77 14.79 6.22
N ASP A 49 -5.77 16.07 5.85
CA ASP A 49 -5.96 16.52 4.46
C ASP A 49 -4.66 16.38 3.65
N ASP A 50 -3.51 16.44 4.34
CA ASP A 50 -2.21 16.15 3.73
C ASP A 50 -2.09 14.66 3.41
N VAL A 51 -2.19 14.31 2.13
CA VAL A 51 -2.04 12.94 1.61
C VAL A 51 -0.68 12.32 2.00
N GLY A 52 0.36 13.13 2.20
CA GLY A 52 1.66 12.66 2.68
C GLY A 52 1.66 12.21 4.14
N ARG A 53 0.62 12.57 4.91
CA ARG A 53 0.50 12.28 6.35
C ARG A 53 -0.75 11.47 6.69
N SER A 54 -1.75 11.45 5.82
CA SER A 54 -3.06 10.81 6.04
C SER A 54 -2.98 9.32 6.38
N PHE A 55 -1.92 8.64 5.96
CA PHE A 55 -1.69 7.22 6.23
C PHE A 55 -0.74 6.93 7.39
N HIS A 56 -0.15 7.94 8.05
CA HIS A 56 0.85 7.74 9.10
C HIS A 56 0.29 6.94 10.29
N TRP A 57 -0.89 7.34 10.78
CA TRP A 57 -1.53 6.66 11.89
C TRP A 57 -1.86 5.21 11.54
N LEU A 58 -2.27 4.94 10.30
CA LEU A 58 -2.61 3.59 9.84
C LEU A 58 -1.36 2.73 9.67
N GLY A 59 -0.25 3.32 9.21
CA GLY A 59 1.07 2.68 9.20
C GLY A 59 1.51 2.24 10.59
N GLN A 60 1.38 3.12 11.58
CA GLN A 60 1.66 2.78 12.98
C GLN A 60 0.73 1.67 13.49
N ALA A 61 -0.58 1.74 13.19
CA ALA A 61 -1.53 0.70 13.59
C ALA A 61 -1.18 -0.69 13.02
N TRP A 62 -0.67 -0.75 11.78
CA TRP A 62 -0.15 -1.99 11.19
C TRP A 62 1.11 -2.49 11.88
N VAL A 63 2.04 -1.60 12.23
CA VAL A 63 3.24 -1.97 13.00
C VAL A 63 2.84 -2.56 14.35
N ASP A 64 1.90 -1.95 15.06
CA ASP A 64 1.43 -2.44 16.35
C ASP A 64 0.75 -3.82 16.21
N ALA A 65 -0.09 -4.01 15.19
CA ALA A 65 -0.76 -5.28 14.91
C ALA A 65 0.23 -6.40 14.55
N LEU A 66 1.24 -6.10 13.72
CA LEU A 66 2.31 -7.04 13.39
C LEU A 66 3.20 -7.35 14.60
N GLY A 67 3.48 -6.34 15.43
CA GLY A 67 4.22 -6.48 16.68
C GLY A 67 3.51 -7.42 17.67
N ALA A 68 2.18 -7.35 17.77
CA ALA A 68 1.38 -8.27 18.57
C ALA A 68 1.48 -9.74 18.11
N LEU A 69 1.89 -9.97 16.85
CA LEU A 69 2.17 -11.29 16.27
C LEU A 69 3.66 -11.67 16.34
N GLY A 70 4.50 -10.86 16.98
CA GLY A 70 5.95 -11.08 17.09
C GLY A 70 6.73 -10.70 15.83
N VAL A 71 6.14 -9.94 14.90
CA VAL A 71 6.81 -9.48 13.68
C VAL A 71 7.39 -8.08 13.91
N ASN A 72 8.70 -7.93 13.74
CA ASN A 72 9.36 -6.64 13.82
C ASN A 72 9.18 -5.87 12.50
N ALA A 73 8.21 -4.96 12.49
CA ALA A 73 7.87 -4.13 11.34
C ALA A 73 8.18 -2.65 11.61
N SER A 74 8.39 -1.90 10.54
CA SER A 74 8.51 -0.44 10.57
C SER A 74 7.65 0.18 9.49
N TRP A 75 7.01 1.31 9.81
CA TRP A 75 6.30 2.10 8.82
C TRP A 75 7.18 3.25 8.33
N HIS A 76 6.91 3.74 7.13
CA HIS A 76 7.69 4.79 6.49
C HIS A 76 7.06 6.16 6.70
N ASP A 77 7.71 7.02 7.48
CA ASP A 77 7.24 8.35 7.85
C ASP A 77 7.78 9.47 6.94
N GLY A 78 8.52 9.10 5.90
CA GLY A 78 9.14 10.01 4.96
C GLY A 78 8.40 10.18 3.63
N PRO A 79 8.99 10.96 2.70
CA PRO A 79 8.50 11.08 1.32
C PRO A 79 8.68 9.78 0.55
N MET A 80 7.96 9.62 -0.57
CA MET A 80 8.01 8.41 -1.38
C MET A 80 9.44 8.10 -1.87
N VAL A 81 9.92 6.89 -1.60
CA VAL A 81 11.18 6.35 -2.13
C VAL A 81 10.86 5.48 -3.35
N CYS A 82 11.34 5.93 -4.51
CA CYS A 82 11.09 5.30 -5.80
C CYS A 82 12.26 4.42 -6.25
N THR A 83 11.98 3.17 -6.62
CA THR A 83 12.88 2.41 -7.50
C THR A 83 12.50 2.66 -8.97
N PRO A 84 13.28 2.19 -9.96
CA PRO A 84 12.92 2.29 -11.38
C PRO A 84 11.54 1.72 -11.73
N TRP A 85 10.99 0.82 -10.90
CA TRP A 85 9.74 0.11 -11.16
C TRP A 85 8.53 0.66 -10.38
N CYS A 86 8.70 1.69 -9.55
CA CYS A 86 7.66 2.18 -8.62
C CYS A 86 6.36 2.62 -9.33
N ARG A 87 6.45 3.10 -10.57
CA ARG A 87 5.29 3.51 -11.38
C ARG A 87 4.53 2.31 -11.96
N GLN A 88 5.19 1.17 -12.10
CA GLN A 88 4.63 -0.04 -12.70
C GLN A 88 4.13 -1.02 -11.64
N ILE A 89 4.83 -1.15 -10.51
CA ILE A 89 4.59 -2.17 -9.49
C ILE A 89 4.41 -1.48 -8.13
N CYS A 90 3.26 -1.68 -7.51
CA CYS A 90 2.90 -1.00 -6.26
C CYS A 90 3.87 -1.32 -5.10
N PHE A 91 4.43 -2.54 -5.08
CA PHE A 91 5.39 -2.98 -4.06
C PHE A 91 6.87 -2.71 -4.42
N ALA A 92 7.13 -2.03 -5.55
CA ALA A 92 8.49 -1.68 -5.97
C ALA A 92 8.92 -0.27 -5.54
N GLY A 93 8.22 0.33 -4.60
CA GLY A 93 8.59 1.57 -3.93
C GLY A 93 7.96 1.59 -2.55
N ILE A 94 8.28 2.62 -1.78
CA ILE A 94 7.68 2.82 -0.47
C ILE A 94 7.18 4.25 -0.35
N GLY A 95 5.87 4.37 -0.15
CA GLY A 95 5.13 5.61 0.09
C GLY A 95 4.98 5.87 1.59
N SER A 96 4.55 7.08 1.92
CA SER A 96 4.33 7.46 3.32
C SER A 96 3.22 6.62 3.96
N GLY A 97 3.42 6.19 5.20
CA GLY A 97 2.54 5.28 5.93
C GLY A 97 2.73 3.79 5.63
N GLU A 98 3.41 3.43 4.53
CA GLU A 98 3.56 2.02 4.14
C GLU A 98 4.54 1.26 5.04
N VAL A 99 4.36 -0.07 5.14
CA VAL A 99 5.04 -0.89 6.16
C VAL A 99 6.02 -1.88 5.55
N THR A 100 7.18 -2.03 6.20
CA THR A 100 8.22 -2.98 5.84
C THR A 100 8.57 -3.93 6.97
N VAL A 101 9.08 -5.10 6.59
CA VAL A 101 9.75 -6.07 7.46
C VAL A 101 11.09 -6.39 6.82
N GLU A 102 12.19 -6.19 7.57
CA GLU A 102 13.56 -6.34 7.04
C GLU A 102 13.79 -5.57 5.73
N GLY A 103 13.23 -4.35 5.63
CA GLY A 103 13.34 -3.50 4.43
C GLY A 103 12.51 -3.96 3.23
N ARG A 104 11.70 -5.03 3.36
CA ARG A 104 10.77 -5.49 2.31
C ARG A 104 9.38 -4.95 2.61
N LYS A 105 8.75 -4.29 1.63
CA LYS A 105 7.38 -3.78 1.78
C LYS A 105 6.39 -4.95 1.90
N VAL A 106 5.60 -4.92 2.97
CA VAL A 106 4.59 -5.94 3.31
C VAL A 106 3.16 -5.39 3.33
N VAL A 107 3.00 -4.07 3.54
CA VAL A 107 1.70 -3.39 3.45
C VAL A 107 1.83 -2.20 2.50
N GLY A 108 0.92 -2.11 1.53
CA GLY A 108 0.70 -0.90 0.73
C GLY A 108 -0.62 -0.25 1.14
N LEU A 109 -0.64 1.09 1.12
CA LEU A 109 -1.77 1.92 1.56
C LEU A 109 -2.26 2.83 0.44
#